data_AF-X0X6Q6-F1
#
_entry.id   AF-X0X6Q6-F1
#
_cell.length_a   1.000
_cell.length_b   1.000
_cell.length_c   1.000
_cell.angle_alpha   90.00
_cell.angle_beta   90.00
_cell.angle_gamma   90.00
#
_symmetry.space_group_name_H-M   'P 1'
#
loop_
_entity.id
_entity.type
_entity.pdbx_description
1 polymer ?
#
loop_
_entity_poly.entity_id
_entity_poly.type
_entity_poly.pdbx_seq_one_letter_code
_entity_poly.pdbx_strand_id
1 'polypeptide(L)'
;IPAKYVYFVHSIFSDIKKKKFYIDIHPFAIISKDSFTRDMLYVNWTFPSLEGYMNHSINEIDKLKYRIKSDYFNLVLNSKKKPFLEGKRGFLNFGSKSTYYYSITNMDTGGYVVVGKKRINVKGKSWMDHQWANVSYTPNNQWSWFGIQLDNDVEMVVFKLVVNNKKFYFGSVMDENGESYKTTKVKINSLKDKFQSKKTGAVYPVSWRIRIPSKKIDLIVKPLIKNQEVIFGAINYLENP
;
A
#
# COMPACT_ATOMS: atom_id res chain seq x y z
N ILE A 1 15.65 -6.00 -26.90
CA ILE A 1 14.22 -6.15 -27.24
C ILE A 1 13.44 -5.33 -26.21
N PRO A 2 12.64 -4.32 -26.60
CA PRO A 2 11.86 -3.56 -25.63
C PRO A 2 10.88 -4.50 -24.93
N ALA A 3 10.90 -4.49 -23.59
CA ALA A 3 9.98 -5.30 -22.80
C ALA A 3 8.55 -4.75 -22.96
N LYS A 4 7.60 -5.61 -23.34
CA LYS A 4 6.17 -5.25 -23.41
C LYS A 4 5.58 -4.96 -22.03
N TYR A 5 6.07 -5.67 -21.01
CA TYR A 5 5.68 -5.54 -19.63
C TYR A 5 6.92 -5.45 -18.75
N VAL A 6 6.87 -4.58 -17.74
CA VAL A 6 7.90 -4.45 -16.71
C VAL A 6 7.22 -4.63 -15.37
N TYR A 7 7.72 -5.55 -14.57
CA TYR A 7 7.25 -5.80 -13.22
C TYR A 7 8.34 -5.41 -12.24
N PHE A 8 7.94 -4.84 -11.11
CA PHE A 8 8.83 -4.54 -10.02
C PHE A 8 8.18 -4.87 -8.69
N VAL A 9 9.01 -5.11 -7.68
CA VAL A 9 8.56 -5.44 -6.34
C VAL A 9 9.49 -4.79 -5.35
N HIS A 10 8.95 -4.31 -4.24
CA HIS A 10 9.74 -3.99 -3.06
C HIS A 10 9.00 -4.51 -1.82
N SER A 11 9.74 -4.66 -0.74
CA SER A 11 9.16 -5.00 0.56
C SER A 11 9.87 -4.22 1.66
N ILE A 12 9.11 -3.87 2.70
CA ILE A 12 9.61 -3.12 3.85
C ILE A 12 9.25 -3.89 5.12
N PHE A 13 10.23 -4.07 6.00
CA PHE A 13 10.03 -4.57 7.35
C PHE A 13 10.49 -3.54 8.36
N SER A 14 9.68 -3.31 9.40
CA SER A 14 9.89 -2.21 10.34
C SER A 14 9.88 -2.68 11.79
N ASP A 15 11.03 -2.59 12.45
CA ASP A 15 11.18 -2.85 13.88
C ASP A 15 10.90 -1.55 14.64
N ILE A 16 9.65 -1.42 15.11
CA ILE A 16 9.16 -0.23 15.82
C ILE A 16 9.92 0.03 17.12
N LYS A 17 10.35 -1.03 17.82
CA LYS A 17 11.06 -0.92 19.10
C LYS A 17 12.48 -0.39 18.89
N LYS A 18 13.18 -0.90 17.88
CA LYS A 18 14.54 -0.46 17.54
C LYS A 18 14.58 0.77 16.64
N LYS A 19 13.42 1.25 16.16
CA LYS A 19 13.29 2.32 15.16
C LYS A 19 14.15 2.05 13.92
N LYS A 20 14.21 0.77 13.51
CA LYS A 20 14.92 0.31 12.31
C LYS A 20 13.91 -0.09 11.26
N PHE A 21 14.22 0.19 9.99
CA PHE A 21 13.51 -0.37 8.87
C PHE A 21 14.49 -1.06 7.93
N TYR A 22 14.00 -2.07 7.25
CA TYR A 22 14.70 -2.92 6.31
C TYR A 22 13.91 -2.85 5.02
N ILE A 23 14.61 -2.69 3.91
CA ILE A 23 13.98 -2.56 2.61
C ILE A 23 14.68 -3.48 1.62
N ASP A 24 13.89 -4.15 0.82
CA ASP A 24 14.35 -4.95 -0.30
C ASP A 24 13.67 -4.44 -1.57
N ILE A 25 14.45 -4.10 -2.58
CA ILE A 25 13.97 -3.46 -3.81
C ILE A 25 14.45 -4.28 -5.00
N HIS A 26 13.49 -4.71 -5.81
CA HIS A 26 13.72 -5.38 -7.09
C HIS A 26 13.11 -4.53 -8.20
N PRO A 27 13.91 -3.67 -8.86
CA PRO A 27 13.44 -2.81 -9.95
C PRO A 27 12.90 -3.60 -11.14
N PHE A 28 13.29 -4.87 -11.25
CA PHE A 28 12.82 -5.81 -12.25
C PHE A 28 12.53 -7.15 -11.59
N ALA A 29 11.36 -7.72 -11.87
CA ALA A 29 10.94 -9.04 -11.45
C ALA A 29 10.61 -9.91 -12.67
N ILE A 30 11.12 -11.14 -12.69
CA ILE A 30 10.72 -12.14 -13.69
C ILE A 30 9.50 -12.85 -13.14
N ILE A 31 8.37 -12.69 -13.80
CA ILE A 31 7.12 -13.38 -13.45
C ILE A 31 6.98 -14.70 -14.22
N SER A 32 6.32 -15.68 -13.62
CA SER A 32 5.98 -16.93 -14.31
C SER A 32 4.92 -16.71 -15.38
N LYS A 33 4.89 -17.58 -16.39
CA LYS A 33 3.93 -17.49 -17.51
C LYS A 33 2.46 -17.66 -17.09
N ASP A 34 2.22 -18.34 -15.98
CA ASP A 34 0.89 -18.59 -15.42
C ASP A 34 0.46 -17.52 -14.39
N SER A 35 1.30 -16.50 -14.16
CA SER A 35 0.90 -15.33 -13.39
C SER A 35 -0.19 -14.57 -14.13
N PHE A 36 -1.25 -14.15 -13.40
CA PHE A 36 -2.40 -13.41 -13.92
C PHE A 36 -3.28 -14.17 -14.94
N THR A 37 -3.09 -15.48 -15.15
CA THR A 37 -3.87 -16.27 -16.12
C THR A 37 -4.88 -17.23 -15.47
N ARG A 38 -4.85 -17.36 -14.15
CA ARG A 38 -5.74 -18.24 -13.37
C ARG A 38 -7.02 -17.53 -12.95
N ASP A 39 -8.06 -18.29 -12.63
CA ASP A 39 -9.35 -17.76 -12.18
C ASP A 39 -9.23 -16.96 -10.86
N MET A 40 -8.43 -17.47 -9.92
CA MET A 40 -8.08 -16.78 -8.68
C MET A 40 -6.71 -16.11 -8.82
N LEU A 41 -6.49 -15.00 -8.09
CA LEU A 41 -5.25 -14.25 -8.18
C LEU A 41 -4.04 -15.16 -7.92
N TYR A 42 -3.18 -15.28 -8.92
CA TYR A 42 -1.90 -15.96 -8.78
C TYR A 42 -0.82 -15.11 -9.45
N VAL A 43 0.18 -14.73 -8.65
CA VAL A 43 1.36 -14.03 -9.10
C VAL A 43 2.55 -14.74 -8.50
N ASN A 44 3.52 -15.06 -9.34
CA ASN A 44 4.69 -15.79 -8.95
C ASN A 44 5.91 -15.18 -9.63
N TRP A 45 6.92 -14.82 -8.84
CA TRP A 45 8.12 -14.17 -9.36
C TRP A 45 9.38 -14.73 -8.71
N THR A 46 10.50 -14.56 -9.41
CA THR A 46 11.82 -14.98 -8.97
C THR A 46 12.83 -13.87 -9.23
N PHE A 47 13.90 -13.90 -8.44
CA PHE A 47 15.11 -13.14 -8.67
C PHE A 47 16.29 -14.12 -8.82
N PRO A 48 17.30 -13.81 -9.65
CA PRO A 48 18.54 -14.59 -9.64
C PRO A 48 19.19 -14.48 -8.27
N SER A 49 19.55 -15.61 -7.65
CA SER A 49 20.32 -15.63 -6.40
C SER A 49 21.52 -16.58 -6.54
N LEU A 50 22.57 -16.33 -5.75
CA LEU A 50 23.75 -17.21 -5.69
C LEU A 50 23.42 -18.61 -5.15
N GLU A 51 22.32 -18.76 -4.41
CA GLU A 51 21.85 -20.02 -3.81
C GLU A 51 20.74 -20.71 -4.64
N GLY A 52 20.47 -20.25 -5.87
CA GLY A 52 19.48 -20.81 -6.79
C GLY A 52 18.31 -19.86 -7.09
N TYR A 53 17.12 -20.42 -7.30
CA TYR A 53 15.89 -19.65 -7.55
C TYR A 53 14.98 -19.73 -6.32
N MET A 54 14.61 -18.57 -5.78
CA MET A 54 13.63 -18.50 -4.71
C MET A 54 12.29 -18.02 -5.25
N ASN A 55 11.28 -18.79 -4.90
CA ASN A 55 9.96 -18.62 -5.46
C ASN A 55 9.10 -17.74 -4.54
N HIS A 56 8.84 -16.52 -4.98
CA HIS A 56 7.97 -15.57 -4.33
C HIS A 56 6.58 -15.60 -4.94
N SER A 57 5.56 -15.40 -4.13
CA SER A 57 4.19 -15.45 -4.64
C SER A 57 3.17 -14.66 -3.85
N ILE A 58 2.13 -14.25 -4.55
CA ILE A 58 0.82 -13.85 -4.03
C ILE A 58 -0.18 -14.81 -4.64
N ASN A 59 -0.85 -15.59 -3.80
CA ASN A 59 -1.81 -16.60 -4.23
C ASN A 59 -3.12 -16.45 -3.46
N GLU A 60 -4.23 -16.24 -4.15
CA GLU A 60 -5.57 -16.39 -3.59
C GLU A 60 -5.87 -17.88 -3.48
N ILE A 61 -5.84 -18.38 -2.25
CA ILE A 61 -5.97 -19.81 -1.92
C ILE A 61 -7.41 -20.21 -1.60
N ASP A 62 -8.28 -19.23 -1.36
CA ASP A 62 -9.72 -19.32 -1.18
C ASP A 62 -10.30 -17.91 -1.37
N LYS A 63 -11.61 -17.76 -1.47
CA LYS A 63 -12.28 -16.47 -1.68
C LYS A 63 -11.84 -15.44 -0.64
N LEU A 64 -11.18 -14.36 -1.10
CA LEU A 64 -10.65 -13.27 -0.25
C LEU A 64 -9.64 -13.74 0.82
N LYS A 65 -8.99 -14.88 0.57
CA LYS A 65 -7.94 -15.46 1.41
C LYS A 65 -6.69 -15.66 0.59
N TYR A 66 -5.61 -15.03 1.03
CA TYR A 66 -4.36 -14.95 0.28
C TYR A 66 -3.23 -15.58 1.08
N ARG A 67 -2.31 -16.25 0.38
CA ARG A 67 -0.99 -16.56 0.90
C ARG A 67 0.02 -15.69 0.17
N ILE A 68 0.81 -14.93 0.93
CA ILE A 68 1.96 -14.20 0.42
C ILE A 68 3.24 -14.82 0.95
N LYS A 69 4.20 -15.03 0.06
CA LYS A 69 5.46 -15.68 0.38
C LYS A 69 6.63 -14.92 -0.24
N SER A 70 7.63 -14.64 0.58
CA SER A 70 8.95 -14.17 0.18
C SER A 70 10.04 -14.88 1.00
N ASP A 71 11.29 -14.46 0.83
CA ASP A 71 12.41 -14.84 1.69
C ASP A 71 12.22 -14.40 3.14
N TYR A 72 11.47 -13.31 3.33
CA TYR A 72 11.32 -12.67 4.63
C TYR A 72 10.03 -13.06 5.34
N PHE A 73 9.07 -13.68 4.66
CA PHE A 73 7.79 -14.00 5.29
C PHE A 73 7.00 -15.07 4.53
N ASN A 74 6.12 -15.75 5.26
CA ASN A 74 5.05 -16.57 4.71
C ASN A 74 3.82 -16.33 5.56
N LEU A 75 2.85 -15.61 4.99
CA LEU A 75 1.68 -15.12 5.68
C LEU A 75 0.43 -15.59 4.96
N VAL A 76 -0.58 -15.96 5.74
CA VAL A 76 -1.95 -16.16 5.27
C VAL A 76 -2.77 -14.98 5.77
N LEU A 77 -3.47 -14.31 4.85
CA LEU A 77 -4.31 -13.15 5.10
C LEU A 77 -5.74 -13.54 4.74
N ASN A 78 -6.68 -13.39 5.67
CA ASN A 78 -8.06 -13.83 5.48
C ASN A 78 -9.02 -12.67 5.74
N SER A 79 -9.68 -12.17 4.70
CA SER A 79 -10.73 -11.18 4.89
C SER A 79 -12.08 -11.86 5.12
N LYS A 80 -12.85 -11.33 6.08
CA LYS A 80 -14.24 -11.71 6.31
C LYS A 80 -15.24 -10.67 5.78
N LYS A 81 -14.73 -9.58 5.18
CA LYS A 81 -15.52 -8.45 4.71
C LYS A 81 -15.64 -8.50 3.18
N LYS A 82 -16.67 -7.86 2.64
CA LYS A 82 -16.74 -7.59 1.20
C LYS A 82 -15.63 -6.60 0.81
N PRO A 83 -15.10 -6.66 -0.42
CA PRO A 83 -14.13 -5.68 -0.89
C PRO A 83 -14.66 -4.24 -0.75
N PHE A 84 -13.81 -3.35 -0.29
CA PHE A 84 -14.10 -1.93 -0.19
C PHE A 84 -13.90 -1.28 -1.57
N LEU A 85 -14.99 -1.07 -2.31
CA LEU A 85 -14.96 -0.44 -3.62
C LEU A 85 -14.77 1.07 -3.49
N GLU A 86 -13.61 1.57 -3.89
CA GLU A 86 -13.26 2.98 -3.77
C GLU A 86 -14.22 3.86 -4.59
N GLY A 87 -14.75 4.91 -3.96
CA GLY A 87 -15.73 5.77 -4.62
C GLY A 87 -17.08 5.09 -4.86
N LYS A 88 -17.44 4.09 -4.04
CA LYS A 88 -18.64 3.24 -4.05
C LYS A 88 -18.72 2.21 -5.18
N ARG A 89 -18.07 2.45 -6.32
CA ARG A 89 -18.12 1.58 -7.51
C ARG A 89 -16.75 1.10 -7.98
N GLY A 90 -15.71 1.45 -7.23
CA GLY A 90 -14.33 1.12 -7.58
C GLY A 90 -13.78 1.94 -8.75
N PHE A 91 -14.39 3.06 -9.11
CA PHE A 91 -13.93 3.93 -10.21
C PHE A 91 -13.74 5.37 -9.72
N LEU A 92 -12.53 5.89 -9.92
CA LEU A 92 -12.14 7.25 -9.57
C LEU A 92 -11.70 8.02 -10.81
N ASN A 93 -12.15 9.26 -10.95
CA ASN A 93 -11.80 10.13 -12.07
C ASN A 93 -11.29 11.49 -11.56
N PHE A 94 -10.09 11.86 -11.99
CA PHE A 94 -9.37 13.09 -11.67
C PHE A 94 -9.27 14.03 -12.89
N GLY A 95 -10.20 13.90 -13.84
CA GLY A 95 -10.23 14.67 -15.08
C GLY A 95 -9.32 14.07 -16.14
N SER A 96 -7.99 14.27 -16.02
CA SER A 96 -7.02 13.76 -16.99
C SER A 96 -6.55 12.32 -16.72
N LYS A 97 -6.90 11.78 -15.56
CA LYS A 97 -6.52 10.42 -15.13
C LYS A 97 -7.72 9.75 -14.47
N SER A 98 -7.92 8.48 -14.77
CA SER A 98 -8.91 7.65 -14.09
C SER A 98 -8.30 6.31 -13.71
N THR A 99 -8.89 5.67 -12.71
CA THR A 99 -8.40 4.40 -12.17
C THR A 99 -9.54 3.58 -11.62
N TYR A 100 -9.41 2.26 -11.74
CA TYR A 100 -10.20 1.34 -10.96
C TYR A 100 -9.43 0.92 -9.72
N TYR A 101 -10.13 0.86 -8.59
CA TYR A 101 -9.48 0.68 -7.29
C TYR A 101 -10.45 0.07 -6.28
N TYR A 102 -10.02 -1.00 -5.61
CA TYR A 102 -10.65 -1.50 -4.41
C TYR A 102 -9.61 -1.95 -3.39
N SER A 103 -10.04 -2.04 -2.14
CA SER A 103 -9.24 -2.53 -1.03
C SER A 103 -9.87 -3.78 -0.42
N ILE A 104 -9.02 -4.68 0.09
CA ILE A 104 -9.42 -5.77 0.97
C ILE A 104 -8.82 -5.46 2.33
N THR A 105 -9.69 -5.16 3.28
CA THR A 105 -9.33 -4.54 4.56
C THR A 105 -9.62 -5.50 5.72
N ASN A 106 -9.18 -5.13 6.92
CA ASN A 106 -9.30 -5.88 8.17
C ASN A 106 -8.98 -7.38 8.03
N MET A 107 -7.94 -7.71 7.25
CA MET A 107 -7.60 -9.10 6.98
C MET A 107 -6.93 -9.69 8.21
N ASP A 108 -7.47 -10.79 8.74
CA ASP A 108 -6.81 -11.56 9.80
C ASP A 108 -5.57 -12.23 9.22
N THR A 109 -4.41 -11.86 9.74
CA THR A 109 -3.11 -12.26 9.19
C THR A 109 -2.35 -13.09 10.19
N GLY A 110 -1.88 -14.26 9.75
CA GLY A 110 -1.05 -15.16 10.55
C GLY A 110 0.02 -15.85 9.71
N GLY A 111 1.08 -16.32 10.37
CA GLY A 111 2.18 -17.03 9.71
C GLY A 111 3.50 -16.74 10.39
N TYR A 112 4.57 -16.58 9.60
CA TYR A 112 5.88 -16.22 10.13
C TYR A 112 6.58 -15.14 9.31
N VAL A 113 7.45 -14.40 9.98
CA VAL A 113 8.47 -13.54 9.37
C VAL A 113 9.87 -14.05 9.70
N VAL A 114 10.86 -13.70 8.89
CA VAL A 114 12.26 -14.06 9.04
C VAL A 114 13.04 -12.79 9.36
N VAL A 115 13.68 -12.76 10.54
CA VAL A 115 14.53 -11.65 10.97
C VAL A 115 15.93 -12.20 11.27
N GLY A 116 16.90 -11.83 10.44
CA GLY A 116 18.20 -12.49 10.43
C GLY A 116 18.04 -13.96 10.05
N LYS A 117 18.48 -14.89 10.91
CA LYS A 117 18.32 -16.34 10.70
C LYS A 117 17.15 -16.97 11.48
N LYS A 118 16.32 -16.16 12.14
CA LYS A 118 15.25 -16.64 13.03
C LYS A 118 13.89 -16.48 12.36
N ARG A 119 13.09 -17.54 12.40
CA ARG A 119 11.65 -17.50 12.10
C ARG A 119 10.88 -17.08 13.34
N ILE A 120 9.98 -16.11 13.19
CA ILE A 120 9.16 -15.57 14.27
C ILE A 120 7.70 -15.71 13.83
N ASN A 121 6.91 -16.45 14.61
CA ASN A 121 5.48 -16.56 14.37
C ASN A 121 4.81 -15.22 14.70
N VAL A 122 3.90 -14.79 13.82
CA VAL A 122 3.21 -13.50 13.94
C VAL A 122 1.71 -13.67 13.73
N LYS A 123 0.96 -12.74 14.32
CA LYS A 123 -0.45 -12.50 14.06
C LYS A 123 -0.68 -10.99 13.97
N GLY A 124 -1.70 -10.57 13.23
CA GLY A 124 -2.02 -9.15 13.11
C GLY A 124 -3.14 -8.88 12.10
N LYS A 125 -3.24 -7.63 11.70
CA LYS A 125 -4.16 -7.17 10.66
C LYS A 125 -3.38 -6.77 9.41
N SER A 126 -3.98 -6.96 8.24
CA SER A 126 -3.42 -6.49 6.97
C SER A 126 -4.46 -5.81 6.10
N TRP A 127 -3.94 -5.08 5.11
CA TRP A 127 -4.69 -4.34 4.11
C TRP A 127 -4.06 -4.64 2.76
N MET A 128 -4.88 -4.91 1.74
CA MET A 128 -4.43 -5.10 0.37
C MET A 128 -5.16 -4.14 -0.55
N ASP A 129 -4.42 -3.44 -1.39
CA ASP A 129 -4.97 -2.61 -2.46
C ASP A 129 -4.77 -3.27 -3.82
N HIS A 130 -5.80 -3.21 -4.66
CA HIS A 130 -5.69 -3.55 -6.07
C HIS A 130 -6.18 -2.39 -6.92
N GLN A 131 -5.25 -1.80 -7.67
CA GLN A 131 -5.48 -0.61 -8.46
C GLN A 131 -4.90 -0.77 -9.87
N TRP A 132 -5.67 -0.39 -10.89
CA TRP A 132 -5.21 -0.36 -12.27
C TRP A 132 -5.76 0.85 -13.02
N ALA A 133 -5.00 1.29 -14.01
CA ALA A 133 -5.32 2.46 -14.82
C ALA A 133 -4.56 2.41 -16.14
N ASN A 134 -5.16 2.95 -17.20
CA ASN A 134 -4.46 3.21 -18.45
C ASN A 134 -3.99 4.67 -18.48
N VAL A 135 -2.97 4.99 -17.67
CA VAL A 135 -2.44 6.34 -17.53
C VAL A 135 -0.92 6.32 -17.46
N SER A 136 -0.26 7.30 -18.09
CA SER A 136 1.18 7.47 -17.96
C SER A 136 1.57 8.10 -16.63
N TYR A 137 2.66 7.65 -16.03
CA TYR A 137 3.31 8.40 -14.95
C TYR A 137 3.93 9.68 -15.50
N THR A 138 3.82 10.77 -14.75
CA THR A 138 4.45 12.05 -15.07
C THR A 138 5.22 12.52 -13.83
N PRO A 139 6.51 12.90 -13.94
CA PRO A 139 7.35 13.22 -12.78
C PRO A 139 6.80 14.31 -11.85
N ASN A 140 5.95 15.20 -12.37
CA ASN A 140 5.33 16.28 -11.59
C ASN A 140 4.12 15.84 -10.77
N ASN A 141 3.72 14.57 -10.84
CA ASN A 141 2.63 14.06 -10.02
C ASN A 141 3.09 13.88 -8.58
N GLN A 142 2.27 14.32 -7.63
CA GLN A 142 2.54 14.14 -6.20
C GLN A 142 1.29 13.57 -5.54
N TRP A 143 1.48 12.71 -4.55
CA TRP A 143 0.37 12.24 -3.73
C TRP A 143 0.75 12.17 -2.26
N SER A 144 -0.27 12.29 -1.42
CA SER A 144 -0.23 11.88 -0.02
C SER A 144 -1.43 10.97 0.17
N TRP A 145 -1.19 9.71 0.49
CA TRP A 145 -2.19 8.65 0.57
C TRP A 145 -2.17 8.04 1.97
N PHE A 146 -3.34 7.73 2.51
CA PHE A 146 -3.50 7.12 3.81
C PHE A 146 -4.62 6.07 3.73
N GLY A 147 -4.27 4.83 4.05
CA GLY A 147 -5.20 3.78 4.44
C GLY A 147 -5.25 3.72 5.96
N ILE A 148 -6.43 3.86 6.54
CA ILE A 148 -6.62 3.94 7.99
C ILE A 148 -7.65 2.90 8.40
N GLN A 149 -7.31 2.09 9.39
CA GLN A 149 -8.20 1.15 10.06
C GLN A 149 -8.30 1.58 11.52
N LEU A 150 -9.48 1.99 11.96
CA LEU A 150 -9.74 2.42 13.33
C LEU A 150 -10.17 1.23 14.21
N ASP A 151 -10.00 1.37 15.52
CA ASP A 151 -10.34 0.32 16.49
C ASP A 151 -11.85 0.04 16.58
N ASN A 152 -12.68 0.97 16.10
CA ASN A 152 -14.13 0.81 15.98
C ASN A 152 -14.57 0.26 14.60
N ASP A 153 -13.68 -0.41 13.88
CA ASP A 153 -13.89 -1.02 12.55
C ASP A 153 -14.29 -0.05 11.42
N VAL A 154 -14.18 1.26 11.65
CA VAL A 154 -14.25 2.27 10.59
C VAL A 154 -12.94 2.29 9.80
N GLU A 155 -13.06 2.24 8.48
CA GLU A 155 -11.92 2.14 7.57
C GLU A 155 -12.00 3.24 6.52
N MET A 156 -10.86 3.78 6.10
CA MET A 156 -10.87 4.83 5.09
C MET A 156 -9.60 4.86 4.25
N VAL A 157 -9.80 5.17 2.96
CA VAL A 157 -8.77 5.66 2.07
C VAL A 157 -8.97 7.17 1.94
N VAL A 158 -7.94 7.94 2.24
CA VAL A 158 -7.94 9.39 2.01
C VAL A 158 -6.66 9.77 1.29
N PHE A 159 -6.79 10.63 0.27
CA PHE A 159 -5.62 11.12 -0.43
C PHE A 159 -5.77 12.55 -0.94
N LYS A 160 -4.61 13.17 -1.10
CA LYS A 160 -4.39 14.38 -1.86
C LYS A 160 -3.54 14.01 -3.07
N LEU A 161 -4.02 14.30 -4.27
CA LEU A 161 -3.32 14.09 -5.52
C LEU A 161 -3.06 15.44 -6.18
N VAL A 162 -1.86 15.64 -6.73
CA VAL A 162 -1.49 16.81 -7.52
C VAL A 162 -1.10 16.33 -8.92
N VAL A 163 -1.86 16.75 -9.93
CA VAL A 163 -1.63 16.40 -11.35
C VAL A 163 -1.86 17.66 -12.18
N ASN A 164 -0.95 17.99 -13.09
CA ASN A 164 -1.02 19.19 -13.93
C ASN A 164 -1.30 20.48 -13.10
N ASN A 165 -0.62 20.61 -11.96
CA ASN A 165 -0.79 21.69 -10.98
C ASN A 165 -2.20 21.81 -10.35
N LYS A 166 -3.11 20.88 -10.63
CA LYS A 166 -4.44 20.79 -10.00
C LYS A 166 -4.39 19.84 -8.80
N LYS A 167 -5.00 20.27 -7.69
CA LYS A 167 -5.10 19.49 -6.46
C LYS A 167 -6.46 18.79 -6.42
N PHE A 168 -6.44 17.48 -6.20
CA PHE A 168 -7.60 16.66 -5.97
C PHE A 168 -7.55 16.13 -4.54
N TYR A 169 -8.70 16.16 -3.88
CA TYR A 169 -8.89 15.64 -2.53
C TYR A 169 -9.98 14.59 -2.60
N PHE A 170 -9.74 13.46 -1.95
CA PHE A 170 -10.69 12.36 -1.94
C PHE A 170 -10.63 11.64 -0.60
N GLY A 171 -11.81 11.26 -0.11
CA GLY A 171 -11.96 10.34 1.00
C GLY A 171 -13.05 9.33 0.67
N SER A 172 -12.76 8.06 0.92
CA SER A 172 -13.70 6.96 0.95
C SER A 172 -13.68 6.42 2.37
N VAL A 173 -14.85 6.31 3.01
CA VAL A 173 -14.99 5.78 4.36
C VAL A 173 -15.97 4.63 4.31
N MET A 174 -15.60 3.50 4.88
CA MET A 174 -16.49 2.38 5.17
C MET A 174 -16.72 2.36 6.68
N ASP A 175 -17.99 2.39 7.09
CA ASP A 175 -18.34 2.32 8.51
C ASP A 175 -18.31 0.88 9.03
N GLU A 176 -18.55 0.72 10.33
CA GLU A 176 -18.57 -0.55 11.03
C GLU A 176 -19.60 -1.56 10.47
N ASN A 177 -20.64 -1.06 9.79
CA ASN A 177 -21.69 -1.89 9.17
C ASN A 177 -21.35 -2.26 7.72
N GLY A 178 -20.22 -1.78 7.20
CA GLY A 178 -19.80 -2.00 5.81
C GLY A 178 -20.46 -1.04 4.81
N GLU A 179 -21.14 0.02 5.26
CA GLU A 179 -21.66 1.04 4.36
C GLU A 179 -20.53 1.98 3.94
N SER A 180 -20.38 2.17 2.63
CA SER A 180 -19.37 3.06 2.07
C SER A 180 -19.92 4.42 1.69
N TYR A 181 -19.13 5.46 1.98
CA TYR A 181 -19.37 6.84 1.59
C TYR A 181 -18.12 7.42 0.95
N LYS A 182 -18.31 8.30 -0.05
CA LYS A 182 -17.22 9.04 -0.69
C LYS A 182 -17.41 10.54 -0.56
N THR A 183 -16.31 11.28 -0.57
CA THR A 183 -16.31 12.74 -0.56
C THR A 183 -15.07 13.33 -1.18
N THR A 184 -15.20 14.54 -1.70
CA THR A 184 -14.08 15.41 -2.06
C THR A 184 -13.83 16.50 -1.02
N LYS A 185 -14.72 16.64 -0.03
CA LYS A 185 -14.63 17.62 1.07
C LYS A 185 -13.76 17.10 2.23
N VAL A 186 -12.62 16.49 1.92
CA VAL A 186 -11.61 16.06 2.90
C VAL A 186 -10.54 17.15 3.05
N LYS A 187 -10.12 17.42 4.29
CA LYS A 187 -9.01 18.32 4.58
C LYS A 187 -7.82 17.49 5.04
N ILE A 188 -6.72 17.56 4.28
CA ILE A 188 -5.47 16.85 4.59
C ILE A 188 -4.37 17.92 4.74
N ASN A 189 -3.97 18.18 5.98
CA ASN A 189 -3.01 19.22 6.32
C ASN A 189 -1.79 18.61 7.03
N SER A 190 -0.59 18.85 6.49
CA SER A 190 0.65 18.50 7.18
C SER A 190 0.80 19.32 8.46
N LEU A 191 1.24 18.66 9.53
CA LEU A 191 1.61 19.31 10.78
C LEU A 191 3.10 19.71 10.73
N LYS A 192 3.61 20.26 11.85
CA LYS A 192 4.99 20.78 11.91
C LYS A 192 6.06 19.69 11.82
N ASP A 193 5.75 18.45 12.21
CA ASP A 193 6.73 17.37 12.27
C ASP A 193 7.15 16.89 10.88
N LYS A 194 8.47 16.73 10.70
CA LYS A 194 9.10 16.40 9.42
C LYS A 194 10.19 15.36 9.61
N PHE A 195 10.47 14.62 8.54
CA PHE A 195 11.64 13.79 8.38
C PHE A 195 12.49 14.38 7.25
N GLN A 196 13.78 14.57 7.51
CA GLN A 196 14.75 14.94 6.48
C GLN A 196 15.63 13.73 6.16
N SER A 197 15.61 13.30 4.90
CA SER A 197 16.47 12.23 4.45
C SER A 197 17.92 12.70 4.41
N LYS A 198 18.80 11.96 5.09
CA LYS A 198 20.25 12.13 4.97
C LYS A 198 20.79 11.61 3.62
N LYS A 199 20.04 10.76 2.93
CA LYS A 199 20.47 10.11 1.67
C LYS A 199 20.20 10.98 0.45
N THR A 200 19.01 11.59 0.40
CA THR A 200 18.53 12.34 -0.77
C THR A 200 18.43 13.84 -0.49
N GLY A 201 18.49 14.26 0.78
CA GLY A 201 18.19 15.63 1.20
C GLY A 201 16.69 15.97 1.22
N ALA A 202 15.82 15.06 0.79
CA ALA A 202 14.37 15.31 0.72
C ALA A 202 13.78 15.55 2.12
N VAL A 203 12.77 16.43 2.18
CA VAL A 203 12.06 16.77 3.42
C VAL A 203 10.60 16.36 3.31
N TYR A 204 10.21 15.41 4.14
CA TYR A 204 8.86 14.84 4.16
C TYR A 204 8.08 15.33 5.37
N PRO A 205 6.85 15.86 5.20
CA PRO A 205 5.91 15.96 6.31
C PRO A 205 5.52 14.55 6.77
N VAL A 206 5.66 14.29 8.07
CA VAL A 206 5.38 12.94 8.62
C VAL A 206 4.15 12.90 9.51
N SER A 207 3.76 14.03 10.10
CA SER A 207 2.51 14.10 10.87
C SER A 207 1.45 14.89 10.10
N TRP A 208 0.20 14.46 10.19
CA TRP A 208 -0.91 15.00 9.41
C TRP A 208 -2.17 15.14 10.26
N ARG A 209 -2.98 16.17 9.99
CA ARG A 209 -4.36 16.27 10.47
C ARG A 209 -5.30 16.03 9.30
N ILE A 210 -6.17 15.05 9.45
CA ILE A 210 -7.12 14.60 8.43
C ILE A 210 -8.53 14.84 8.96
N ARG A 211 -9.35 15.59 8.22
CA ARG A 211 -10.73 15.90 8.62
C ARG A 211 -11.73 15.60 7.51
N ILE A 212 -12.83 14.97 7.89
CA ILE A 212 -14.03 14.78 7.07
C ILE A 212 -15.23 15.31 7.86
N PRO A 213 -15.53 16.63 7.77
CA PRO A 213 -16.53 17.26 8.62
C PRO A 213 -17.93 16.63 8.53
N SER A 214 -18.34 16.23 7.33
CA SER A 214 -19.64 15.56 7.08
C SER A 214 -19.80 14.20 7.78
N LYS A 215 -18.71 13.60 8.27
CA LYS A 215 -18.71 12.36 9.05
C LYS A 215 -18.18 12.56 10.47
N LYS A 216 -17.97 13.80 10.91
CA LYS A 216 -17.40 14.15 12.23
C LYS A 216 -16.04 13.47 12.50
N ILE A 217 -15.26 13.21 11.45
CA ILE A 217 -13.91 12.61 11.57
C ILE A 217 -12.87 13.73 11.67
N ASP A 218 -12.02 13.67 12.70
CA ASP A 218 -10.85 14.52 12.91
C ASP A 218 -9.72 13.70 13.52
N LEU A 219 -8.73 13.34 12.69
CA LEU A 219 -7.65 12.44 13.04
C LEU A 219 -6.30 13.17 13.00
N ILE A 220 -5.43 12.83 13.95
CA ILE A 220 -4.00 13.13 13.87
C ILE A 220 -3.27 11.83 13.55
N VAL A 221 -2.68 11.76 12.37
CA VAL A 221 -1.89 10.61 11.92
C VAL A 221 -0.41 10.91 12.14
N LYS A 222 0.30 9.98 12.77
CA LYS A 222 1.73 10.06 13.08
C LYS A 222 2.37 8.70 12.76
N PRO A 223 3.61 8.68 12.25
CA PRO A 223 4.25 7.42 11.92
C PRO A 223 4.78 6.76 13.18
N LEU A 224 4.84 5.43 13.18
CA LEU A 224 5.53 4.69 14.24
C LEU A 224 7.06 4.79 14.12
N ILE A 225 7.58 5.01 12.90
CA ILE A 225 8.99 5.28 12.61
C ILE A 225 9.07 6.37 11.53
N LYS A 226 9.89 7.41 11.76
CA LYS A 226 9.99 8.55 10.81
C LYS A 226 10.76 8.22 9.52
N ASN A 227 11.84 7.47 9.64
CA ASN A 227 12.76 7.18 8.53
C ASN A 227 12.33 5.90 7.82
N GLN A 228 11.59 6.01 6.71
CA GLN A 228 11.25 4.92 5.79
C GLN A 228 11.16 5.45 4.35
N GLU A 229 12.15 6.25 3.97
CA GLU A 229 12.27 6.68 2.58
C GLU A 229 12.65 5.48 1.71
N VAL A 230 11.92 5.32 0.63
CA VAL A 230 12.15 4.35 -0.43
C VAL A 230 12.75 5.08 -1.63
N ILE A 231 13.96 4.66 -2.02
CA ILE A 231 14.66 5.20 -3.19
C ILE A 231 14.47 4.20 -4.34
N PHE A 232 13.42 4.39 -5.12
CA PHE A 232 13.00 3.48 -6.20
C PHE A 232 13.26 4.11 -7.58
N GLY A 233 14.44 4.71 -7.75
CA GLY A 233 14.86 5.33 -9.00
C GLY A 233 14.03 6.57 -9.38
N ALA A 234 13.13 6.42 -10.35
CA ALA A 234 12.32 7.53 -10.86
C ALA A 234 11.19 7.97 -9.89
N ILE A 235 10.92 7.19 -8.84
CA ILE A 235 9.84 7.43 -7.89
C ILE A 235 10.39 7.22 -6.48
N ASN A 236 10.86 8.28 -5.82
CA ASN A 236 11.21 8.21 -4.41
C ASN A 236 9.99 8.60 -3.57
N TYR A 237 9.71 7.85 -2.50
CA TYR A 237 8.53 8.07 -1.66
C TYR A 237 8.79 7.68 -0.20
N LEU A 238 7.86 8.05 0.67
CA LEU A 238 7.89 7.71 2.09
C LEU A 238 6.74 6.75 2.38
N GLU A 239 7.02 5.60 3.00
CA GLU A 239 6.04 4.56 3.32
C GLU A 239 6.05 4.29 4.82
N ASN A 240 5.10 4.89 5.55
CA ASN A 240 5.05 4.80 7.01
C ASN A 240 3.87 3.96 7.54
N PRO A 241 4.10 3.12 8.57
CA PRO A 241 3.06 2.53 9.41
C PRO A 241 2.61 3.50 10.51
#